data_AF-A0A1H0YBM3-F1
#
_entry.id   AF-A0A1H0YBM3-F1
#
_cell.length_a   1.000
_cell.length_b   1.000
_cell.length_c   1.000
_cell.angle_alpha   90.00
_cell.angle_beta   90.00
_cell.angle_gamma   90.00
#
_symmetry.space_group_name_H-M   'P 1'
#
loop_
_entity.id
_entity.type
_entity.pdbx_description
1 polymer ?
#
loop_
_entity_poly.entity_id
_entity_poly.type
_entity_poly.pdbx_seq_one_letter_code
_entity_poly.pdbx_strand_id
1 'polypeptide(L)'
;MFESVIGPKMPLLDDTVVVWFVEGRPARLVFERVRWRVEGEPRPIIEVPDGHMHPLITHVSERQTGWRCSVRRDGGGERLELAVRRDGVRWIAERLAA
;
A
#
# COMPACT_ATOMS: atom_id res chain seq x y z
N MET A 1 -25.51 -23.87 17.52
CA MET A 1 -25.91 -22.80 16.60
C MET A 1 -25.34 -21.52 17.18
N PHE A 2 -24.20 -21.03 16.66
CA PHE A 2 -23.56 -19.83 17.18
C PHE A 2 -23.97 -18.67 16.28
N GLU A 3 -24.92 -17.87 16.75
CA GLU A 3 -25.23 -16.59 16.14
C GLU A 3 -24.12 -15.61 16.52
N SER A 4 -23.31 -15.24 15.53
CA SER A 4 -22.32 -14.18 15.68
C SER A 4 -23.06 -12.85 15.68
N VAL A 5 -23.25 -12.28 16.88
CA VAL A 5 -23.76 -10.92 17.08
C VAL A 5 -22.63 -9.96 16.72
N ILE A 6 -22.48 -9.67 15.43
CA ILE A 6 -21.63 -8.57 14.98
C ILE A 6 -22.42 -7.30 15.27
N GLY A 7 -22.12 -6.67 16.41
CA GLY A 7 -22.55 -5.30 16.71
C GLY A 7 -22.14 -4.33 15.59
N PRO A 8 -22.66 -3.09 15.57
CA PRO A 8 -22.38 -2.16 14.50
C PRO A 8 -20.87 -2.04 14.29
N LYS A 9 -20.42 -2.44 13.09
CA LYS A 9 -19.01 -2.37 12.70
C LYS A 9 -18.67 -0.88 12.60
N MET A 10 -18.11 -0.32 13.67
CA MET A 10 -17.45 0.98 13.60
C MET A 10 -16.54 0.96 12.37
N PRO A 11 -16.55 2.00 11.52
CA PRO A 11 -15.66 2.07 10.38
C PRO A 11 -14.24 2.29 10.93
N LEU A 12 -13.57 1.20 11.30
CA LEU A 12 -12.14 1.15 11.13
C LEU A 12 -11.93 1.31 9.63
N LEU A 13 -11.39 2.46 9.24
CA LEU A 13 -10.69 2.60 7.96
C LEU A 13 -9.56 1.58 8.02
N ASP A 14 -9.89 0.35 7.65
CA ASP A 14 -8.95 -0.75 7.58
C ASP A 14 -8.09 -0.49 6.35
N ASP A 15 -7.02 0.27 6.57
CA ASP A 15 -5.98 0.56 5.58
C ASP A 15 -5.15 -0.68 5.26
N THR A 16 -5.34 -1.79 6.00
CA THR A 16 -4.70 -3.07 5.71
C THR A 16 -5.01 -3.51 4.29
N VAL A 17 -3.95 -3.77 3.54
CA VAL A 17 -4.02 -4.27 2.17
C VAL A 17 -3.41 -5.65 2.09
N VAL A 18 -4.03 -6.54 1.33
CA VAL A 18 -3.34 -7.77 0.88
C VAL A 18 -2.75 -7.47 -0.48
N VAL A 19 -1.44 -7.66 -0.63
CA VAL A 19 -0.72 -7.40 -1.88
C VAL A 19 -0.05 -8.68 -2.38
N TRP A 20 -0.20 -8.97 -3.66
CA TRP A 20 0.49 -10.04 -4.35
C TRP A 20 1.63 -9.45 -5.17
N PHE A 21 2.81 -10.02 -5.00
CA PHE A 21 4.01 -9.64 -5.73
C PHE A 21 4.28 -10.60 -6.88
N VAL A 22 4.76 -10.05 -8.00
CA VAL A 22 5.34 -10.79 -9.12
C VAL A 22 6.70 -10.16 -9.36
N GLU A 23 7.77 -10.96 -9.35
CA GLU A 23 9.15 -10.49 -9.56
C GLU A 23 9.54 -9.31 -8.65
N GLY A 24 9.08 -9.35 -7.39
CA GLY A 24 9.35 -8.32 -6.39
C GLY A 24 8.53 -7.04 -6.52
N ARG A 25 7.58 -6.96 -7.45
CA ARG A 25 6.72 -5.78 -7.70
C ARG A 25 5.24 -6.09 -7.43
N PRO A 26 4.45 -5.13 -6.90
CA PRO A 26 3.01 -5.33 -6.73
C PRO A 26 2.31 -5.60 -8.07
N ALA A 27 1.49 -6.64 -8.12
CA ALA A 27 0.72 -7.01 -9.31
C ALA A 27 -0.79 -7.00 -9.08
N ARG A 28 -1.23 -7.36 -7.87
CA ARG A 28 -2.64 -7.36 -7.45
C ARG A 28 -2.75 -6.96 -6.00
N LEU A 29 -3.89 -6.39 -5.62
CA LEU A 29 -4.17 -6.08 -4.24
C LEU A 29 -5.66 -6.18 -3.88
N VAL A 30 -5.95 -6.40 -2.60
CA VAL A 30 -7.29 -6.27 -2.03
C VAL A 30 -7.25 -5.13 -1.02
N PHE A 31 -7.98 -4.06 -1.34
CA PHE A 31 -8.06 -2.83 -0.56
C PHE A 31 -9.53 -2.45 -0.43
N GLU A 32 -9.96 -2.08 0.77
CA GLU A 32 -11.37 -1.78 1.09
C GLU A 32 -12.35 -2.88 0.63
N ARG A 33 -11.94 -4.16 0.77
CA ARG A 33 -12.69 -5.37 0.33
C ARG A 33 -12.93 -5.47 -1.18
N VAL A 34 -12.27 -4.64 -1.98
CA VAL A 34 -12.33 -4.67 -3.45
C VAL A 34 -11.03 -5.24 -4.00
N ARG A 35 -11.13 -6.04 -5.07
CA ARG A 35 -9.96 -6.55 -5.81
C ARG A 35 -9.51 -5.52 -6.83
N TRP A 36 -8.21 -5.31 -6.87
CA TRP A 36 -7.56 -4.34 -7.73
C TRP A 36 -6.41 -5.00 -8.49
N ARG A 37 -6.24 -4.62 -9.75
CA ARG A 37 -5.10 -5.00 -10.59
C ARG A 37 -4.23 -3.77 -10.78
N VAL A 38 -2.93 -3.94 -10.55
CA VAL A 38 -1.96 -2.89 -10.86
C VAL A 38 -1.90 -2.70 -12.38
N GLU A 39 -1.97 -1.45 -12.81
CA GLU A 39 -1.78 -1.03 -14.20
C GLU A 39 -0.45 -0.29 -14.35
N GLY A 40 0.25 -0.51 -15.45
CA GLY A 40 1.57 0.11 -15.69
C GLY A 40 2.66 -0.41 -14.74
N GLU A 41 3.66 0.43 -14.51
CA GLU A 41 4.83 0.09 -13.70
C GLU A 41 4.73 0.74 -12.30
N PRO A 42 4.64 -0.06 -11.21
CA PRO A 42 4.73 0.46 -9.85
C PRO A 42 6.02 1.24 -9.63
N ARG A 43 5.90 2.41 -8.99
CA ARG A 43 7.06 3.24 -8.66
C ARG A 43 7.46 3.00 -7.20
N PRO A 44 8.74 2.76 -6.88
CA PRO A 44 9.16 2.60 -5.50
C PRO A 44 8.94 3.91 -4.72
N ILE A 45 8.50 3.80 -3.47
CA ILE A 45 8.54 4.90 -2.51
C ILE A 45 9.88 4.77 -1.77
N ILE A 46 10.73 5.77 -1.93
CA ILE A 46 12.05 5.85 -1.29
C ILE A 46 11.97 6.89 -0.20
N GLU A 47 12.32 6.50 1.02
CA GLU A 47 12.47 7.42 2.15
C GLU A 47 13.95 7.59 2.47
N VAL A 48 14.31 8.86 2.65
CA VAL A 48 15.59 9.29 3.17
C VAL A 48 15.36 9.48 4.67
N PRO A 49 16.07 8.75 5.56
CA PRO A 49 15.85 8.88 7.00
C PRO A 49 16.06 10.32 7.46
N ASP A 50 15.01 10.95 8.00
CA ASP A 50 15.11 12.25 8.67
C ASP A 50 15.80 12.05 10.02
N GLY A 51 17.12 12.16 10.00
CA GLY A 51 17.97 12.21 11.18
C GLY A 51 18.99 13.32 11.01
N HIS A 52 19.58 13.78 12.11
CA HIS A 52 20.72 14.70 12.08
C HIS A 52 21.90 13.97 11.43
N MET A 53 21.91 13.94 10.09
CA MET A 53 22.94 13.28 9.32
C MET A 53 24.24 14.04 9.59
N HIS A 54 25.24 13.33 10.09
CA HIS A 54 26.54 13.95 10.32
C HIS A 54 27.02 14.59 9.01
N PRO A 55 27.56 15.82 9.00
CA PRO A 55 27.97 16.53 7.77
C PRO A 55 28.98 15.79 6.88
N LEU A 56 29.57 14.70 7.39
CA LEU A 56 30.51 13.82 6.67
C LEU A 56 29.82 12.62 5.99
N ILE A 57 28.51 12.45 6.14
CA ILE A 57 27.77 11.42 5.42
C ILE A 57 27.66 11.86 3.96
N THR A 58 28.45 11.21 3.10
CA THR A 58 28.44 11.43 1.65
C THR A 58 27.47 10.51 0.91
N HIS A 59 26.94 9.50 1.60
CA HIS A 59 26.00 8.52 1.05
C HIS A 59 24.88 8.29 2.06
N VAL A 60 23.70 8.83 1.78
CA VAL A 60 22.52 8.55 2.60
C VAL A 60 21.98 7.18 2.24
N SER A 61 21.70 6.35 3.25
CA SER A 61 21.02 5.09 3.04
C SER A 61 19.57 5.35 2.64
N GLU A 62 19.30 5.29 1.35
CA GLU A 62 17.95 5.29 0.80
C GLU A 62 17.28 3.95 1.13
N ARG A 63 16.09 3.99 1.73
CA ARG A 63 15.31 2.79 2.01
C ARG A 63 14.03 2.82 1.19
N GLN A 64 13.80 1.77 0.41
CA GLN A 64 12.49 1.55 -0.19
C GLN A 64 11.50 1.14 0.89
N THR A 65 10.46 1.94 1.10
CA THR A 65 9.43 1.73 2.14
C THR A 65 8.09 1.28 1.57
N GLY A 66 7.92 1.35 0.25
CA GLY A 66 6.68 0.94 -0.39
C GLY A 66 6.67 1.10 -1.91
N TRP A 67 5.46 1.21 -2.44
CA TRP A 67 5.16 1.35 -3.86
C TRP A 67 4.02 2.33 -4.08
N ARG A 68 4.13 3.16 -5.12
CA ARG A 68 3.01 3.89 -5.71
C ARG A 68 2.47 3.08 -6.88
N CYS A 69 1.17 2.81 -6.86
CA CYS A 69 0.51 1.94 -7.83
C CYS A 69 -0.72 2.64 -8.41
N SER A 70 -0.74 2.77 -9.74
CA SER A 70 -1.98 2.94 -10.49
C SER A 70 -2.70 1.60 -10.48
N VAL A 71 -3.95 1.57 -10.03
CA VAL A 71 -4.73 0.34 -9.97
C VAL A 71 -6.09 0.50 -10.64
N ARG A 72 -6.56 -0.58 -11.27
CA ARG A 72 -7.92 -0.69 -11.80
C ARG A 72 -8.69 -1.77 -11.07
N ARG A 73 -9.95 -1.49 -10.76
CA ARG A 73 -10.85 -2.47 -10.14
C ARG A 73 -10.99 -3.71 -11.01
N ASP A 74 -10.97 -4.88 -10.39
CA ASP A 74 -11.24 -6.15 -11.07
C ASP A 74 -12.68 -6.13 -11.62
N GLY A 75 -12.85 -6.44 -12.91
CA GLY A 75 -14.12 -6.21 -13.63
C GLY A 75 -14.27 -4.82 -14.27
N GLY A 76 -13.34 -3.88 -14.07
CA GLY A 76 -13.28 -2.58 -14.73
C GLY A 76 -14.03 -1.43 -14.05
N GLY A 77 -14.03 -0.27 -14.70
CA GLY A 77 -14.85 0.91 -14.33
C GLY A 77 -14.20 1.94 -13.41
N GLU A 78 -13.33 1.54 -12.49
CA GLU A 78 -12.73 2.44 -11.49
C GLU A 78 -11.21 2.34 -11.49
N ARG A 79 -10.54 3.49 -11.37
CA ARG A 79 -9.09 3.61 -11.23
C ARG A 79 -8.74 4.43 -10.00
N LEU A 80 -7.67 4.04 -9.31
CA LEU A 80 -7.13 4.75 -8.15
C LEU A 80 -5.60 4.78 -8.22
N GLU A 81 -5.02 5.79 -7.58
CA GLU A 81 -3.61 5.80 -7.21
C GLU A 81 -3.50 5.43 -5.73
N LEU A 82 -2.68 4.43 -5.42
CA LEU A 82 -2.45 3.97 -4.05
C LEU A 82 -0.98 4.06 -3.69
N ALA A 83 -0.68 4.53 -2.48
CA ALA A 83 0.60 4.29 -1.83
C ALA A 83 0.49 3.05 -0.94
N VAL A 84 1.20 1.99 -1.28
CA VAL A 84 1.26 0.72 -0.56
C VAL A 84 2.56 0.68 0.23
N ARG A 85 2.49 0.74 1.56
CA ARG A 85 3.66 0.74 2.46
C ARG A 85 3.65 -0.46 3.40
N ARG A 86 4.83 -0.85 3.86
CA ARG A 86 4.97 -1.89 4.88
C ARG A 86 5.03 -1.23 6.26
N ASP A 87 4.07 -1.57 7.12
CA ASP A 87 4.07 -1.20 8.54
C ASP A 87 4.28 -2.46 9.39
N GLY A 88 5.54 -2.66 9.82
CA GLY A 88 5.97 -3.88 10.51
C GLY A 88 5.70 -5.16 9.71
N VAL A 89 4.71 -5.93 10.15
CA VAL A 89 4.28 -7.20 9.52
C VAL A 89 3.08 -7.04 8.58
N ARG A 90 2.47 -5.85 8.53
CA ARG A 90 1.29 -5.57 7.71
C ARG A 90 1.67 -4.72 6.50
N TRP A 91 0.82 -4.80 5.48
CA TRP A 91 0.82 -3.83 4.40
C TRP A 91 -0.35 -2.90 4.61
N ILE A 92 -0.11 -1.61 4.44
CA ILE A 92 -1.14 -0.57 4.46
C ILE A 92 -1.21 0.10 3.09
N ALA A 93 -2.40 0.56 2.72
CA ALA A 93 -2.62 1.33 1.50
C ALA A 93 -3.33 2.65 1.79
N GLU A 94 -2.80 3.72 1.22
CA GLU A 94 -3.37 5.06 1.27
C GLU A 94 -3.81 5.47 -0.13
N ARG A 95 -5.03 6.01 -0.26
CA ARG A 95 -5.47 6.66 -1.50
C ARG A 95 -4.67 7.95 -1.69
N LEU A 96 -4.04 8.09 -2.85
CA LEU A 96 -3.37 9.33 -3.22
C LEU A 96 -4.40 10.26 -3.87
N ALA A 97 -4.44 11.52 -3.41
CA ALA A 97 -5.25 12.53 -4.09
C ALA A 97 -4.77 12.67 -5.54
N ALA A 98 -5.74 12.73 -6.46
CA ALA A 98 -5.50 12.98 -7.88
C ALA A 98 -5.05 14.42 -8.12
#